data_AF-A0A349M020-F1
#
_entry.id   AF-A0A349M020-F1
#
_cell.length_a   1.000
_cell.length_b   1.000
_cell.length_c   1.000
_cell.angle_alpha   90.00
_cell.angle_beta   90.00
_cell.angle_gamma   90.00
#
_symmetry.space_group_name_H-M   'P 1'
#
loop_
_entity.id
_entity.type
_entity.pdbx_description
1 polymer ?
#
loop_
_entity_poly.entity_id
_entity_poly.type
_entity_poly.pdbx_seq_one_letter_code
_entity_poly.pdbx_strand_id
1 'polypeptide(L)' 'MAYTWDSSSHTSTYMHDDRGATHYAPTLLALLSHPTIASKEAVIRRYDHEVQGATVLKPLVGRAGNGPGDAAV' A
#
# COMPACT_ATOMS: atom_id res chain seq x y z
N MET A 1 -28.51 -17.87 -17.96
CA MET A 1 -28.80 -17.57 -16.54
C MET A 1 -27.82 -16.50 -16.10
N ALA A 2 -28.29 -15.25 -15.96
CA ALA A 2 -27.44 -14.12 -15.62
C ALA A 2 -27.71 -13.75 -14.15
N TYR A 3 -26.68 -13.80 -13.30
CA TYR A 3 -26.74 -13.22 -11.97
C TYR A 3 -26.61 -11.71 -12.12
N THR A 4 -27.73 -10.99 -12.02
CA THR A 4 -27.74 -9.53 -11.91
C THR A 4 -27.47 -9.17 -10.45
N TRP A 5 -26.34 -8.52 -10.18
CA TRP A 5 -26.01 -8.01 -8.85
C TRP A 5 -26.86 -6.77 -8.56
N ASP A 6 -27.68 -6.83 -7.51
CA ASP A 6 -28.52 -5.71 -7.06
C ASP A 6 -27.75 -4.84 -6.06
N SER A 7 -27.37 -3.64 -6.50
CA SER A 7 -26.64 -2.64 -5.72
C SER A 7 -27.49 -1.95 -4.65
N SER A 8 -28.81 -2.07 -4.70
CA SER A 8 -29.72 -1.29 -3.85
C SER A 8 -29.79 -1.78 -2.40
N SER A 9 -29.22 -2.96 -2.12
CA SER A 9 -29.07 -3.51 -0.77
C SER A 9 -27.88 -2.94 0.01
N HIS A 10 -26.96 -2.20 -0.63
CA HIS A 10 -25.83 -1.55 0.03
C HIS A 10 -26.17 -0.13 0.50
N THR A 11 -27.36 0.08 1.05
CA THR A 11 -27.58 1.24 1.92
C THR A 11 -26.97 0.89 3.26
N SER A 12 -25.64 1.11 3.36
CA SER A 12 -24.83 0.95 4.56
C SER A 12 -25.59 1.52 5.76
N THR A 13 -26.22 0.64 6.54
CA THR A 13 -26.99 1.00 7.75
C THR A 13 -26.06 1.22 8.94
N TYR A 14 -24.80 1.52 8.69
CA TYR A 14 -23.91 2.12 9.68
C TYR A 14 -24.33 3.57 9.84
N MET A 15 -25.31 3.76 10.73
CA MET A 15 -25.47 4.99 11.48
C MET A 15 -24.06 5.41 11.95
N HIS A 16 -23.55 6.53 11.43
CA HIS A 16 -22.36 7.13 12.00
C HIS A 16 -22.74 7.59 13.42
N ASP A 17 -22.34 6.81 14.42
CA ASP A 17 -22.36 7.27 15.80
C ASP A 17 -21.38 8.43 15.90
N ASP A 18 -21.90 9.66 15.90
CA ASP A 18 -21.12 10.89 16.04
C ASP A 18 -20.51 11.04 17.45
N ARG A 19 -20.62 10.05 18.33
CA ARG A 19 -19.96 9.99 19.64
C ARG A 19 -18.50 9.54 19.58
N GLY A 20 -17.80 9.87 18.50
CA GLY A 20 -16.38 9.59 18.35
C GLY A 20 -16.03 8.94 17.00
N ALA A 21 -16.48 9.53 15.89
CA ALA A 21 -15.97 9.18 14.58
C ALA A 21 -14.47 9.49 14.54
N THR A 22 -13.64 8.47 14.80
CA THR A 22 -12.19 8.61 14.75
C THR A 22 -11.80 8.96 13.32
N HIS A 23 -11.57 10.24 13.05
CA HIS A 23 -11.09 10.69 11.76
C HIS A 23 -9.71 10.05 11.55
N TYR A 24 -9.64 9.00 10.72
CA TYR A 24 -8.43 8.21 10.53
C TYR A 24 -7.42 8.89 9.60
N ALA A 25 -7.85 9.85 8.80
CA ALA A 25 -6.99 10.54 7.84
C ALA A 25 -5.70 11.15 8.45
N PRO A 26 -5.72 11.88 9.59
CA PRO A 26 -4.51 12.46 10.17
C PRO A 26 -3.61 11.38 10.77
N THR A 27 -4.18 10.36 11.43
CA THR A 27 -3.42 9.21 11.96
C THR A 27 -2.76 8.41 10.83
N LEU A 28 -3.48 8.16 9.74
CA LEU A 28 -2.96 7.47 8.56
C LEU A 28 -1.81 8.26 7.92
N LEU A 29 -1.97 9.57 7.75
CA LEU A 29 -0.91 10.41 7.21
C LEU A 29 0.31 10.45 8.13
N ALA A 30 0.11 10.49 9.45
CA ALA A 30 1.20 10.40 10.42
C ALA A 30 1.95 9.06 10.30
N LEU A 31 1.22 7.94 10.22
CA LEU A 31 1.83 6.62 10.03
C LEU A 31 2.59 6.51 8.70
N LEU A 32 2.03 6.97 7.59
CA LEU A 32 2.69 6.93 6.28
C LEU A 32 3.94 7.83 6.22
N SER A 33 4.00 8.89 7.04
CA SER A 33 5.19 9.74 7.19
C SER A 33 6.26 9.17 8.12
N HIS A 34 5.94 8.16 8.94
CA HIS A 34 6.85 7.63 9.94
C HIS A 34 8.07 6.97 9.27
N PRO A 35 9.32 7.27 9.67
CA PRO A 35 10.52 6.80 8.98
C PRO A 35 10.62 5.28 8.81
N THR A 36 10.07 4.49 9.74
CA THR A 36 10.03 3.03 9.63
C THR A 36 9.04 2.55 8.56
N ILE A 37 7.90 3.21 8.40
CA ILE A 37 6.77 2.81 7.55
C ILE A 37 6.88 3.41 6.14
N ALA A 38 7.32 4.66 6.05
CA ALA A 38 7.43 5.40 4.80
C ALA A 38 8.23 4.66 3.72
N SER A 39 7.99 4.97 2.45
CA SER A 39 8.72 4.37 1.33
C SER A 39 10.23 4.54 1.48
N LYS A 40 10.97 3.45 1.18
CA LYS A 40 12.44 3.44 1.18
C LYS A 40 13.04 3.62 -0.22
N GLU A 41 12.21 3.89 -1.22
CA GLU A 41 12.62 3.99 -2.63
C GLU A 41 13.82 4.92 -2.86
N ALA A 42 13.85 6.08 -2.22
CA ALA A 42 14.95 7.04 -2.37
C ALA A 42 16.31 6.49 -1.90
N VAL A 43 16.30 5.60 -0.89
CA VAL A 43 17.52 4.91 -0.41
C VAL A 43 17.84 3.73 -1.32
N ILE A 44 16.83 2.94 -1.69
CA ILE A 44 16.99 1.75 -2.55
C ILE A 44 17.60 2.18 -3.89
N ARG A 45 17.07 3.20 -4.57
CA ARG A 45 17.58 3.65 -5.88
C ARG A 45 18.99 4.23 -5.87
N ARG A 46 19.56 4.52 -4.69
CA ARG A 46 20.92 5.05 -4.58
C ARG A 46 21.98 3.97 -4.84
N TYR A 47 21.64 2.71 -4.59
CA TYR A 47 22.54 1.58 -4.76
C TYR A 47 22.14 0.77 -5.99
N ASP A 48 23.14 0.29 -6.72
CA ASP A 48 22.92 -0.66 -7.80
C ASP A 48 22.64 -2.05 -7.20
N HIS A 49 21.44 -2.57 -7.49
CA HIS A 49 20.99 -3.89 -7.01
C HIS A 49 21.26 -5.00 -8.01
N GLU A 50 22.01 -4.74 -9.09
CA GLU A 50 22.31 -5.74 -10.13
C GLU A 50 23.81 -6.07 -10.22
N VAL A 51 24.60 -5.65 -9.22
CA VAL A 51 26.03 -5.97 -9.14
C VAL A 51 26.24 -7.48 -9.27
N GLN A 52 27.16 -7.85 -10.17
CA GLN A 52 27.52 -9.24 -10.50
C GLN A 52 26.40 -10.08 -11.16
N GLY A 53 25.25 -9.48 -11.50
CA GLY A 53 24.22 -10.11 -12.33
C GLY A 53 23.54 -11.34 -11.70
N ALA A 54 23.68 -11.53 -10.39
CA ALA A 54 23.13 -12.66 -9.66
C ALA A 54 21.73 -12.39 -9.06
N THR A 55 21.15 -11.23 -9.34
CA THR A 55 19.87 -10.80 -8.77
C THR A 55 18.70 -11.24 -9.64
N VAL A 56 17.85 -12.10 -9.08
CA VAL A 56 16.63 -12.64 -9.69
C VAL A 56 15.41 -11.82 -9.27
N LEU A 57 15.39 -11.30 -8.03
CA LEU A 57 14.30 -10.49 -7.50
C LEU A 57 14.83 -9.15 -6.96
N LYS A 58 14.43 -8.06 -7.62
CA LYS A 58 14.78 -6.70 -7.22
C LYS A 58 13.99 -6.25 -5.97
N PRO A 59 14.57 -5.34 -5.15
CA PRO A 59 13.86 -4.79 -3.98
C PRO A 59 12.59 -4.00 -4.32
N LEU A 60 12.49 -3.49 -5.57
CA LEU A 60 11.27 -2.85 -6.07
C LEU A 60 10.61 -3.76 -7.10
N VAL A 61 9.31 -4.01 -6.89
CA VAL A 61 8.48 -4.95 -7.66
C VAL A 61 7.26 -4.25 -8.28
N GLY A 62 6.41 -5.02 -8.95
CA GLY A 62 5.21 -4.53 -9.61
C GLY A 62 5.46 -4.00 -11.02
N ARG A 63 4.38 -3.77 -11.78
CA ARG A 63 4.46 -3.40 -13.20
C ARG A 63 5.28 -2.14 -13.47
N ALA A 64 5.22 -1.18 -12.56
CA ALA A 64 5.95 0.08 -12.65
C ALA A 64 7.29 0.06 -11.87
N GLY A 65 7.65 -1.04 -11.20
CA GLY A 65 8.90 -1.17 -10.45
C GLY A 65 9.02 -0.17 -9.29
N ASN A 66 7.89 0.13 -8.63
CA ASN A 66 7.78 1.10 -7.53
C ASN A 66 7.13 0.50 -6.27
N GLY A 67 6.71 -0.77 -6.32
CA GLY A 67 6.17 -1.47 -5.16
C GLY A 67 7.29 -1.99 -4.26
N PRO A 68 7.16 -1.95 -2.93
CA PRO A 68 8.12 -2.58 -2.04
C PRO A 68 8.05 -4.11 -2.19
N GLY A 69 9.19 -4.76 -2.41
CA GLY A 69 9.34 -6.22 -2.29
C GLY A 69 9.59 -6.62 -0.84
N ASP A 70 9.16 -7.84 -0.47
CA ASP A 70 9.38 -8.41 0.87
C ASP A 70 10.86 -8.81 1.08
N ALA A 71 11.49 -9.33 0.02
CA ALA A 71 12.90 -9.69 -0.01
C ALA A 71 13.50 -9.50 -1.41
N ALA A 72 14.82 -9.34 -1.49
CA ALA A 72 15.61 -9.45 -2.72
C ALA A 72 16.30 -10.82 -2.77
N VAL A 73 16.45 -11.40 -3.97
CA VAL A 73 17.04 -12.74 -4.22
C VAL A 73 17.97 -12.68 -5.41
#